data_AF-A0A1F9DIR0-F1
#
_entry.id   AF-A0A1F9DIR0-F1
#
_cell.length_a   1.000
_cell.length_b   1.000
_cell.length_c   1.000
_cell.angle_alpha   90.00
_cell.angle_beta   90.00
_cell.angle_gamma   90.00
#
_symmetry.space_group_name_H-M   'P 1'
#
loop_
_entity.id
_entity.type
_entity.pdbx_description
1 polymer ?
#
loop_
_entity_poly.entity_id
_entity_poly.type
_entity_poly.pdbx_seq_one_letter_code
_entity_poly.pdbx_strand_id
1 'polypeptide(L)'
;MSQKESEGIMKGFNFQPEDDLQKAILEITASYQAIMATDIWFELGEDEQFQSAVSRSEVNEALPRLEGRKLIRKGKDEKWRLA
;
A
#
# COMPACT_ATOMS: atom_id res chain seq x y z
N MET A 1 40.60 11.61 27.95
CA MET A 1 39.42 10.74 28.11
C MET A 1 38.31 11.40 27.30
N SER A 2 37.99 11.00 26.07
CA SER A 2 37.27 9.76 25.66
C SER A 2 36.13 9.46 26.63
N GLN A 3 34.85 9.44 26.27
CA GLN A 3 34.14 8.83 25.12
C GLN A 3 32.98 9.78 24.69
N LYS A 4 32.63 10.08 23.42
CA LYS A 4 32.04 9.28 22.31
C LYS A 4 30.88 8.35 22.70
N GLU A 5 29.67 8.71 22.25
CA GLU A 5 28.56 7.86 21.76
C GLU A 5 27.42 8.87 21.35
N SER A 6 27.15 9.21 20.08
CA SER A 6 26.46 8.41 19.03
C SER A 6 25.22 7.72 19.63
N GLU A 7 23.99 8.18 19.43
CA GLU A 7 23.08 8.02 18.27
C GLU A 7 21.65 8.25 18.86
N GLY A 8 20.61 8.63 18.13
CA GLY A 8 20.41 8.59 16.71
C GLY A 8 19.30 9.54 16.29
N ILE A 9 19.40 9.91 15.02
CA ILE A 9 18.37 10.60 14.27
C ILE A 9 17.14 9.69 14.30
N MET A 10 16.15 9.97 15.15
CA MET A 10 14.78 9.51 14.87
C MET A 10 14.39 10.21 13.58
N LYS A 11 14.64 9.54 12.45
CA LYS A 11 14.06 9.91 11.17
C LYS A 11 12.56 9.89 11.40
N GLY A 12 11.95 11.07 11.51
CA GLY A 12 10.51 11.19 11.46
C GLY A 12 10.05 10.48 10.20
N PHE A 13 9.43 9.32 10.35
CA PHE A 13 8.72 8.67 9.27
C PHE A 13 7.62 9.65 8.87
N ASN A 14 7.82 10.38 7.77
CA ASN A 14 6.77 11.16 7.14
C ASN A 14 5.81 10.17 6.48
N PHE A 15 4.98 9.53 7.30
CA PHE A 15 3.87 8.72 6.82
C PHE A 15 2.90 9.64 6.11
N GLN A 16 2.74 9.44 4.82
CA GLN A 16 1.74 10.13 3.99
C GLN A 16 0.69 9.08 3.65
N PRO A 17 -0.41 8.98 4.42
CA PRO A 17 -1.29 7.81 4.41
C PRO A 17 -1.80 7.42 3.03
N GLU A 18 -2.13 8.41 2.18
CA GLU A 18 -2.63 8.17 0.83
C GLU A 18 -1.54 7.68 -0.13
N ASP A 19 -0.34 8.27 -0.08
CA ASP A 19 0.76 7.89 -0.99
C ASP A 19 1.34 6.52 -0.60
N ASP A 20 1.47 6.25 0.70
CA ASP A 20 1.94 4.98 1.23
C ASP A 20 0.94 3.85 0.93
N LEU A 21 -0.36 4.09 1.11
CA LEU A 21 -1.42 3.13 0.74
C LEU A 21 -1.40 2.81 -0.76
N GLN A 22 -1.33 3.84 -1.61
CA GLN A 22 -1.29 3.63 -3.06
C GLN A 22 -0.07 2.83 -3.49
N LYS A 23 1.09 3.10 -2.87
CA LYS A 23 2.32 2.35 -3.13
C LYS A 23 2.17 0.88 -2.70
N ALA A 24 1.66 0.62 -1.51
CA ALA A 24 1.46 -0.75 -1.01
C ALA A 24 0.46 -1.54 -1.90
N ILE A 25 -0.63 -0.91 -2.33
CA ILE A 25 -1.58 -1.53 -3.27
C ILE A 25 -0.90 -1.93 -4.59
N LEU A 26 0.02 -1.12 -5.11
CA LEU A 26 0.77 -1.44 -6.32
C LEU A 26 1.73 -2.60 -6.12
N GLU A 27 2.44 -2.63 -4.99
CA GLU A 27 3.37 -3.71 -4.64
C GLU A 27 2.65 -5.06 -4.47
N ILE A 28 1.50 -5.06 -3.80
CA ILE A 28 0.62 -6.23 -3.70
C ILE A 28 0.15 -6.63 -5.10
N THR A 29 -0.42 -5.71 -5.88
CA THR A 29 -0.94 -6.03 -7.23
C THR A 29 0.16 -6.56 -8.15
N ALA A 30 1.40 -6.11 -8.02
CA ALA A 30 2.55 -6.60 -8.79
C ALA A 30 2.94 -8.04 -8.45
N SER A 31 2.61 -8.51 -7.24
CA SER A 31 2.91 -9.86 -6.75
C SER A 31 1.92 -10.92 -7.24
N TYR A 32 0.80 -10.50 -7.83
CA TYR A 32 -0.28 -11.37 -8.29
C TYR A 32 -0.58 -11.15 -9.78
N GLN A 33 -0.90 -12.23 -10.51
CA GLN A 33 -1.36 -12.09 -11.90
C GLN A 33 -2.69 -11.32 -11.99
N ALA A 34 -3.56 -11.50 -10.99
CA ALA A 34 -4.84 -10.83 -10.85
C ALA A 34 -5.36 -10.99 -9.40
N ILE A 35 -5.83 -9.91 -8.77
CA ILE A 35 -6.22 -9.93 -7.35
C ILE A 35 -7.54 -9.17 -7.09
N MET A 36 -8.36 -9.63 -6.15
CA MET A 36 -9.59 -8.93 -5.74
C MET A 36 -9.27 -7.80 -4.76
N ALA A 37 -10.10 -6.76 -4.73
CA ALA A 37 -9.96 -5.68 -3.74
C ALA A 37 -10.01 -6.18 -2.29
N THR A 38 -10.80 -7.22 -2.01
CA THR A 38 -10.84 -7.84 -0.68
C THR A 38 -9.52 -8.49 -0.30
N ASP A 39 -8.86 -9.15 -1.25
CA ASP A 39 -7.58 -9.83 -1.01
C ASP A 39 -6.47 -8.79 -0.82
N ILE A 40 -6.47 -7.70 -1.59
CA ILE A 40 -5.58 -6.55 -1.37
C ILE A 40 -5.72 -6.01 0.05
N TRP A 41 -6.96 -5.80 0.51
CA TRP A 41 -7.23 -5.35 1.87
C TRP A 41 -6.75 -6.34 2.94
N PHE A 42 -6.89 -7.64 2.70
CA PHE A 42 -6.40 -8.67 3.60
C PHE A 42 -4.86 -8.65 3.69
N GLU A 43 -4.16 -8.59 2.57
CA GLU A 43 -2.69 -8.49 2.51
C GLU A 43 -2.17 -7.24 3.24
N LEU A 44 -2.84 -6.10 3.07
CA LEU A 44 -2.53 -4.87 3.82
C LEU A 44 -2.73 -5.05 5.34
N GLY A 45 -3.67 -5.89 5.77
CA GLY A 45 -3.91 -6.17 7.17
C GLY A 45 -2.79 -6.98 7.85
N GLU A 46 -1.99 -7.71 7.08
CA GLU A 46 -0.83 -8.47 7.55
C GLU A 46 0.44 -7.61 7.64
N ASP A 47 0.46 -6.43 7.01
CA ASP A 47 1.56 -5.47 7.11
C ASP A 47 1.44 -4.63 8.40
N GLU A 48 2.46 -4.69 9.26
CA GLU A 48 2.53 -3.93 10.52
C GLU A 48 2.31 -2.42 10.32
N GLN A 49 2.66 -1.88 9.15
CA GLN A 49 2.47 -0.46 8.83
C GLN A 49 0.98 -0.09 8.67
N PHE A 50 0.16 -1.00 8.17
CA PHE A 50 -1.24 -0.75 7.82
C PHE A 50 -2.23 -1.49 8.71
N GLN A 51 -1.73 -2.35 9.60
CA GLN A 51 -2.52 -3.16 10.53
C GLN A 51 -3.53 -2.29 11.29
N SER A 52 -4.82 -2.56 11.09
CA SER A 52 -5.98 -1.81 11.65
C SER A 52 -6.11 -0.34 11.23
N ALA A 53 -5.21 0.20 10.41
CA ALA A 53 -5.22 1.58 9.95
C ALA A 53 -5.99 1.78 8.64
N VAL A 54 -6.04 0.74 7.79
CA VAL A 54 -6.67 0.81 6.47
C VAL A 54 -7.99 0.05 6.44
N SER A 55 -9.07 0.77 6.13
CA SER A 55 -10.38 0.20 5.90
C SER A 55 -10.53 -0.35 4.48
N ARG A 56 -11.46 -1.29 4.31
CA ARG A 56 -11.84 -1.80 2.99
C ARG A 56 -12.37 -0.69 2.07
N SER A 57 -12.99 0.35 2.62
CA SER A 57 -13.47 1.50 1.83
C SER A 57 -12.31 2.29 1.23
N GLU A 58 -11.25 2.55 2.01
CA GLU A 58 -10.06 3.26 1.53
C GLU A 58 -9.37 2.52 0.39
N VAL A 59 -9.28 1.18 0.47
CA VAL A 59 -8.78 0.36 -0.65
C VAL A 59 -9.65 0.52 -1.90
N ASN A 60 -10.98 0.47 -1.75
CA ASN A 60 -11.90 0.65 -2.88
C ASN A 60 -11.86 2.06 -3.47
N GLU A 61 -11.54 3.09 -2.69
CA GLU A 61 -11.36 4.46 -3.19
C GLU A 61 -10.01 4.67 -3.88
N ALA A 62 -8.96 4.00 -3.42
CA ALA A 62 -7.61 4.11 -4.00
C ALA A 62 -7.50 3.42 -5.37
N LEU A 63 -8.15 2.27 -5.56
CA LEU A 63 -8.05 1.48 -6.78
C LEU A 63 -8.48 2.25 -8.06
N PRO A 64 -9.63 2.94 -8.12
CA PRO A 64 -10.00 3.79 -9.25
C PRO A 64 -9.04 4.95 -9.49
N ARG A 65 -8.42 5.51 -8.44
CA ARG A 65 -7.41 6.59 -8.60
C ARG A 65 -6.16 6.06 -9.32
N LEU A 66 -5.71 4.87 -8.93
CA LEU A 66 -4.59 4.17 -9.58
C LEU A 66 -4.90 3.77 -11.03
N GLU A 67 -6.15 3.36 -11.30
CA GLU A 67 -6.63 3.09 -12.66
C GLU A 67 -6.68 4.36 -13.52
N GLY A 68 -7.17 5.47 -12.96
CA GLY A 68 -7.15 6.77 -13.63
C GLY A 68 -5.73 7.24 -14.00
N ARG A 69 -4.73 6.84 -13.21
CA ARG A 69 -3.30 7.05 -13.48
C ARG A 69 -2.69 6.00 -14.41
N LYS A 70 -3.46 5.02 -14.87
CA LYS A 70 -3.05 3.91 -15.76
C LYS A 70 -1.93 3.04 -15.17
N LEU A 71 -1.93 2.87 -13.85
CA LEU A 71 -0.97 1.99 -13.16
C LEU A 71 -1.53 0.57 -13.00
N ILE A 72 -2.85 0.48 -12.82
CA ILE A 72 -3.60 -0.76 -12.76
C ILE A 72 -4.85 -0.68 -13.65
N ARG A 73 -5.51 -1.80 -13.84
CA ARG A 73 -6.79 -1.89 -14.56
C ARG A 73 -7.70 -2.94 -13.93
N LYS A 74 -9.02 -2.69 -13.95
CA LYS A 74 -10.02 -3.68 -13.53
C LYS A 74 -10.39 -4.59 -14.70
N GLY A 75 -10.24 -5.89 -14.52
CA GLY A 75 -10.71 -6.90 -15.48
C GLY A 75 -12.23 -7.10 -15.42
N LYS A 76 -12.78 -7.76 -16.45
CA LYS A 76 -14.21 -8.17 -16.47
C LYS A 76 -14.56 -9.19 -15.38
N ASP A 77 -13.54 -9.87 -14.86
CA ASP A 77 -13.63 -10.78 -13.71
C ASP A 77 -13.51 -10.07 -12.37
N GLU A 78 -13.62 -8.74 -12.37
CA GLU A 78 -13.52 -7.84 -11.23
C GLU A 78 -12.16 -7.78 -10.53
N LYS A 79 -11.17 -8.50 -11.05
CA LYS A 79 -9.81 -8.52 -10.52
C LYS A 79 -8.95 -7.40 -11.07
N TRP A 80 -8.13 -6.83 -10.19
CA TRP A 80 -7.15 -5.81 -10.49
C TRP A 80 -5.82 -6.42 -10.93
N ARG A 81 -5.17 -5.75 -11.87
CA ARG A 81 -3.90 -6.16 -12.49
C ARG A 81 -3.09 -4.92 -12.81
N LEU A 82 -1.78 -5.06 -12.91
CA LEU A 82 -0.96 -4.02 -13.55
C LEU A 82 -1.48 -3.73 -14.97
N ALA A 83 -1.45 -2.45 -15.34
CA ALA A 83 -1.98 -1.95 -16.62
C ALA A 83 -1.17 -2.45 -17.81
#